data_AF-A0A7I8C619-F1
#
_entry.id   AF-A0A7I8C619-F1
#
_cell.length_a   1.000
_cell.length_b   1.000
_cell.length_c   1.000
_cell.angle_alpha   90.00
_cell.angle_beta   90.00
_cell.angle_gamma   90.00
#
_symmetry.space_group_name_H-M   'P 1'
#
loop_
_entity.id
_entity.type
_entity.pdbx_description
1 polymer ?
#
loop_
_entity_poly.entity_id
_entity_poly.type
_entity_poly.pdbx_seq_one_letter_code
_entity_poly.pdbx_strand_id
1 'polypeptide(L)' 'MTTETDLIVGKFYWVQPALDPGTDAEWEAEIQPARFAGKNSESALLWNYLAIEGDSDWPVRWIGGQIEAPGSPKHRP' A
#
# COMPACT_ATOMS: atom_id res chain seq x y z
N MET A 1 7.71 12.80 -6.08
CA MET A 1 7.53 12.07 -4.81
C MET A 1 6.20 12.49 -4.25
N THR A 2 5.30 11.54 -3.98
CA THR A 2 4.01 11.82 -3.35
C THR A 2 4.26 12.02 -1.86
N THR A 3 3.81 13.13 -1.27
CA THR A 3 3.94 13.34 0.17
C THR A 3 2.70 12.79 0.88
N GLU A 4 2.80 12.45 2.16
CA GLU A 4 1.67 11.88 2.93
C GLU A 4 0.41 12.76 2.92
N THR A 5 0.59 14.07 2.75
CA THR A 5 -0.48 15.08 2.62
C THR A 5 -1.28 14.98 1.34
N ASP A 6 -0.74 14.33 0.30
CA ASP A 6 -1.38 14.20 -1.02
C ASP A 6 -2.16 12.88 -1.17
N LEU A 7 -2.18 12.04 -0.13
CA LEU A 7 -2.83 10.74 -0.17
C LEU A 7 -4.35 10.86 -0.03
N ILE A 8 -5.07 10.21 -0.94
CA ILE A 8 -6.52 10.20 -0.97
C ILE A 8 -7.00 8.82 -0.52
N VAL A 9 -7.81 8.79 0.54
CA VAL A 9 -8.40 7.55 1.07
C VAL A 9 -9.18 6.84 -0.04
N GLY A 10 -8.93 5.55 -0.20
CA GLY A 10 -9.54 4.70 -1.21
C GLY A 10 -8.80 4.64 -2.55
N LYS A 11 -7.75 5.44 -2.77
CA LYS A 11 -6.92 5.37 -3.97
C LYS A 11 -5.76 4.39 -3.80
N PHE A 12 -5.29 3.87 -4.94
CA PHE A 12 -4.14 2.97 -4.99
C PHE A 12 -2.87 3.74 -5.32
N TYR A 13 -1.77 3.31 -4.74
CA TYR A 13 -0.43 3.88 -4.93
C TYR A 13 0.58 2.74 -5.01
N TRP A 14 1.70 2.98 -5.69
CA TRP A 14 2.88 2.13 -5.52
C TRP A 14 3.49 2.40 -4.15
N VAL A 15 3.71 1.36 -3.35
CA VAL A 15 4.30 1.47 -2.02
C VAL A 15 5.40 0.43 -1.86
N GLN A 16 6.45 0.80 -1.12
CA GLN A 16 7.49 -0.12 -0.71
C GLN A 16 7.45 -0.28 0.81
N PRO A 17 7.02 -1.43 1.34
CA PRO A 17 6.99 -1.66 2.78
C PRO A 17 8.40 -1.59 3.37
N ALA A 18 8.50 -1.04 4.58
CA ALA A 18 9.72 -1.05 5.36
C ALA A 18 9.78 -2.35 6.15
N LEU A 19 10.31 -3.41 5.54
CA LEU A 19 10.40 -4.67 6.26
C LEU A 19 11.51 -4.77 7.29
N ASP A 20 11.17 -5.62 8.24
CA ASP A 20 11.95 -6.19 9.29
C ASP A 20 13.17 -6.91 8.68
N PRO A 21 14.40 -6.55 9.10
CA PRO A 21 15.62 -7.26 8.68
C PRO A 21 15.67 -8.74 9.09
N GLY A 22 14.68 -9.26 9.84
CA GLY A 22 14.56 -10.66 10.24
C GLY A 22 13.74 -11.58 9.32
N THR A 23 13.19 -11.08 8.20
CA THR A 23 12.41 -11.89 7.26
C THR A 23 13.25 -12.27 6.03
N ASP A 24 13.21 -13.53 5.61
CA ASP A 24 13.90 -14.03 4.41
C ASP A 24 13.06 -13.86 3.12
N ALA A 25 11.86 -13.27 3.22
CA ALA A 25 10.92 -13.16 2.14
C ALA A 25 11.12 -11.86 1.33
N GLU A 26 11.91 -11.93 0.26
CA GLU A 26 12.20 -10.79 -0.64
C GLU A 26 10.93 -10.08 -1.17
N TRP A 27 9.86 -10.83 -1.42
CA TRP A 27 8.59 -10.30 -1.94
C TRP A 27 7.92 -9.29 -1.00
N GLU A 28 8.24 -9.34 0.29
CA GLU A 28 7.64 -8.44 1.25
C GLU A 28 8.14 -6.99 0.97
N ALA A 29 9.40 -6.80 0.55
CA ALA A 29 10.04 -5.48 0.42
C ALA A 29 9.99 -4.90 -1.00
N GLU A 30 9.32 -5.59 -1.93
CA GLU A 30 9.12 -5.13 -3.29
C GLU A 30 8.11 -3.97 -3.37
N ILE A 31 8.27 -3.15 -4.41
CA ILE A 31 7.30 -2.11 -4.73
C ILE A 31 6.02 -2.78 -5.22
N GLN A 32 4.92 -2.56 -4.51
CA GLN A 32 3.64 -3.21 -4.78
C GLN A 32 2.48 -2.21 -4.72
N PRO A 33 1.37 -2.46 -5.41
CA PRO A 33 0.21 -1.61 -5.34
C PRO A 33 -0.50 -1.82 -3.99
N ALA A 34 -0.78 -0.75 -3.27
CA ALA A 34 -1.62 -0.79 -2.08
C ALA A 34 -2.66 0.33 -2.10
N ARG A 35 -3.82 0.05 -1.51
CA ARG A 35 -4.88 1.04 -1.32
C ARG A 35 -4.67 1.76 0.00
N PHE A 36 -4.69 3.09 -0.04
CA PHE A 36 -4.63 3.89 1.18
C PHE A 36 -5.97 3.83 1.92
N ALA A 37 -5.97 3.34 3.16
CA ALA A 37 -7.16 3.20 4.00
C ALA A 37 -7.35 4.38 4.98
N GLY A 38 -6.33 5.22 5.14
CA GLY A 38 -6.39 6.41 6.00
C GLY A 38 -5.30 6.39 7.07
N LYS A 39 -5.58 7.01 8.21
CA LYS A 39 -4.68 7.03 9.36
C LYS A 39 -5.37 6.41 10.58
N ASN A 40 -4.63 5.66 11.39
CA ASN A 40 -5.13 5.17 12.67
C ASN A 40 -5.11 6.29 13.74
N SER A 41 -5.53 5.97 14.98
CA SER A 41 -5.54 6.91 16.11
C SER A 41 -4.16 7.47 16.49
N GLU A 42 -3.09 6.79 16.09
CA GLU A 42 -1.69 7.17 16.32
C GLU A 42 -1.08 7.92 15.12
N SER A 43 -1.90 8.27 14.13
CA SER A 43 -1.50 8.92 12.86
C SER A 43 -0.65 8.06 11.93
N ALA A 44 -0.52 6.75 12.19
CA ALA A 44 0.15 5.82 11.26
C ALA A 44 -0.72 5.59 10.02
N LEU A 45 -0.07 5.49 8.85
CA LEU A 45 -0.75 5.25 7.58
C LEU A 45 -1.24 3.79 7.52
N LEU A 46 -2.51 3.63 7.17
CA LEU A 46 -3.12 2.32 6.95
C LEU A 46 -3.15 2.00 5.47
N TRP A 47 -2.68 0.81 5.12
CA TRP A 47 -2.56 0.30 3.76
C TRP A 47 -3.22 -1.06 3.62
N ASN A 48 -3.97 -1.22 2.54
CA ASN A 48 -4.56 -2.48 2.13
C ASN A 48 -3.73 -3.02 0.96
N TYR A 49 -2.87 -4.00 1.23
CA TYR A 49 -2.00 -4.64 0.24
C TYR A 49 -2.75 -5.78 -0.46
N LEU A 50 -2.51 -6.02 -1.75
CA LEU A 50 -3.27 -7.04 -2.49
C LEU A 50 -3.09 -8.47 -1.95
N ALA A 51 -1.94 -8.77 -1.36
CA ALA A 51 -1.60 -10.09 -0.83
C ALA A 51 -1.98 -10.29 0.64
N ILE A 52 -2.47 -9.24 1.32
CA ILE A 52 -2.75 -9.24 2.75
C ILE A 52 -4.22 -8.89 2.96
N GLU A 53 -4.94 -9.72 3.69
CA GLU A 53 -6.32 -9.41 4.04
C GLU A 53 -6.36 -8.32 5.14
N GLY A 54 -7.04 -7.22 4.84
CA GLY A 54 -7.30 -6.15 5.80
C GLY A 54 -6.32 -4.98 5.75
N ASP A 55 -6.55 -4.03 6.65
CA ASP A 55 -5.72 -2.83 6.76
C ASP A 55 -4.51 -3.11 7.64
N SER A 56 -3.34 -2.67 7.16
CA SER A 56 -2.06 -2.83 7.86
C SER A 56 -1.43 -1.47 8.11
N ASP A 57 -0.86 -1.30 9.29
CA ASP A 57 -0.12 -0.12 9.73
C ASP A 57 1.40 -0.26 9.47
N TRP A 58 1.78 -1.16 8.55
CA TRP A 58 3.17 -1.43 8.25
C TRP A 58 3.88 -0.16 7.79
N PRO A 59 5.06 0.17 8.35
CA PRO A 59 5.78 1.35 7.94
C PRO A 59 6.16 1.22 6.46
N VAL A 60 6.16 2.34 5.74
CA VAL A 60 6.43 2.37 4.29
C VAL A 60 7.69 3.21 4.05
N ARG A 61 8.67 2.66 3.33
CA ARG A 61 9.93 3.39 3.00
C ARG A 61 9.71 4.39 1.88
N TRP A 62 8.80 4.08 0.97
CA TRP A 62 8.56 4.90 -0.21
C TRP A 62 7.13 4.79 -0.71
N ILE A 63 6.58 5.94 -1.11
CA ILE A 63 5.27 6.05 -1.75
C ILE A 63 5.44 6.69 -3.13
N GLY A 64 4.99 5.97 -4.15
CA GLY A 64 5.00 6.36 -5.54
C GLY A 64 3.75 7.09 -6.00
N GLY A 65 3.60 7.18 -7.32
CA GLY A 65 2.44 7.82 -7.93
C GLY A 65 1.13 7.06 -7.67
N GLN A 66 0.03 7.80 -7.68
CA GLN A 66 -1.31 7.22 -7.70
C GLN A 66 -1.48 6.38 -8.97
N ILE A 67 -2.14 5.24 -8.83
CA ILE A 67 -2.51 4.36 -9.93
C ILE A 67 -4.01 4.11 -9.95
N GLU A 68 -4.53 3.70 -11.11
CA GLU A 68 -5.86 3.09 -11.17
C GLU A 68 -5.83 1.76 -10.41
N ALA A 69 -6.98 1.37 -9.84
CA ALA A 69 -7.07 0.08 -9.18
C ALA A 69 -6.61 -1.01 -10.16
N PRO A 70 -5.66 -1.89 -9.77
CA PRO A 70 -5.26 -3.01 -10.59
C PRO A 70 -6.53 -3.80 -10.90
N GLY A 71 -6.93 -3.78 -12.17
CA GLY A 71 -8.32 -3.95 -12.56
C GLY A 71 -8.98 -5.16 -11.90
N SER A 72 -10.16 -4.94 -11.31
CA SER A 72 -11.08 -6.03 -11.02
C SER A 72 -11.17 -6.92 -12.27
N PRO A 73 -11.20 -8.26 -12.13
CA PRO A 73 -11.29 -9.15 -13.26
C PRO A 73 -12.48 -8.68 -14.11
N LYS A 74 -12.19 -8.20 -15.32
CA LYS A 74 -13.24 -7.83 -16.26
C LYS A 74 -14.02 -9.12 -16.50
N HIS A 75 -15.21 -9.23 -15.92
CA HIS A 75 -16.20 -10.19 -16.33
C HIS A 75 -16.36 -10.02 -17.85
N ARG A 76 -15.78 -10.95 -18.60
CA ARG A 76 -16.00 -11.08 -20.03
C ARG A 76 -17.38 -11.75 -20.17
N PRO A 77 -18.35 -11.14 -20.87
CA PRO A 77 -19.63 -11.78 -21.15
C PRO A 77 -19.46 -13.04 -22.01
#